data_AF-A0A9D5EDA7-F1
#
_entry.id   AF-A0A9D5EDA7-F1
#
_cell.length_a   1.000
_cell.length_b   1.000
_cell.length_c   1.000
_cell.angle_alpha   90.00
_cell.angle_beta   90.00
_cell.angle_gamma   90.00
#
_symmetry.space_group_name_H-M   'P 1'
#
loop_
_entity.id
_entity.type
_entity.pdbx_description
1 polymer ?
#
loop_
_entity_poly.entity_id
_entity_poly.type
_entity_poly.pdbx_seq_one_letter_code
_entity_poly.pdbx_strand_id
1 'polypeptide(L)'
;MAHAHHPPHPQPAPTQPPPAPAAEDRYAQFHAFRARLNERILGPSGGTLVTKRFFTLDTQTYQPGALDVKTKELLGLVASAVLRCDDCVAYHIDQCIKEGCSDQELWEALDIALIVGGSIVIPHLRRAIDFLDQARLHDRARLAGPPA
;
A
#
# COMPACT_ATOMS: atom_id res chain seq x y z
N MET A 1 -49.35 -10.47 4.49
CA MET A 1 -48.23 -10.72 3.56
C MET A 1 -47.01 -11.00 4.42
N ALA A 2 -46.59 -12.26 4.53
CA ALA A 2 -45.46 -12.65 5.37
C ALA A 2 -44.16 -12.39 4.61
N HIS A 3 -43.32 -11.49 5.12
CA HIS A 3 -41.97 -11.29 4.61
C HIS A 3 -41.12 -12.50 4.99
N ALA A 4 -40.75 -13.32 4.00
CA ALA A 4 -39.83 -14.41 4.20
C ALA A 4 -38.43 -13.83 4.49
N HIS A 5 -37.97 -13.97 5.73
CA HIS A 5 -36.57 -13.72 6.08
C HIS A 5 -35.71 -14.80 5.43
N HIS A 6 -35.00 -14.45 4.36
CA HIS A 6 -33.94 -15.29 3.83
C HIS A 6 -32.73 -15.26 4.78
N PRO A 7 -32.16 -16.42 5.15
CA PRO A 7 -30.91 -16.45 5.90
C PRO A 7 -29.78 -15.82 5.07
N PRO A 8 -28.77 -15.20 5.72
CA PRO A 8 -27.63 -14.64 5.01
C PRO A 8 -26.88 -15.77 4.29
N HIS A 9 -26.56 -15.54 3.01
CA HIS A 9 -25.73 -16.46 2.25
C HIS A 9 -24.35 -16.57 2.92
N PRO A 10 -23.82 -17.79 3.12
CA PRO A 10 -22.46 -17.96 3.63
C PRO A 10 -21.49 -17.29 2.66
N GLN A 11 -20.70 -16.35 3.19
CA GLN A 11 -19.65 -15.72 2.38
C GLN A 11 -18.63 -16.79 2.01
N PRO A 12 -18.23 -16.90 0.73
CA PRO A 12 -17.19 -17.83 0.33
C PRO A 12 -15.91 -17.48 1.08
N ALA A 13 -15.23 -18.50 1.59
CA ALA A 13 -13.90 -18.33 2.18
C ALA A 13 -12.98 -17.65 1.14
N PRO A 14 -12.07 -16.74 1.56
CA PRO A 14 -11.16 -16.09 0.64
C PRO A 14 -10.32 -17.16 -0.07
N THR A 15 -10.61 -17.35 -1.36
CA THR A 15 -9.81 -18.22 -2.23
C THR A 15 -8.43 -17.60 -2.31
N GLN A 16 -7.40 -18.33 -1.83
CA GLN A 16 -6.02 -17.89 -2.01
C GLN A 16 -5.77 -17.68 -3.51
N PRO A 17 -5.23 -16.52 -3.92
CA PRO A 17 -4.88 -16.29 -5.31
C PRO A 17 -3.84 -17.34 -5.75
N PRO A 18 -3.82 -17.70 -7.05
CA PRO A 18 -2.82 -18.62 -7.56
C PRO A 18 -1.42 -18.07 -7.23
N PRO A 19 -0.47 -18.92 -6.80
CA PRO A 19 0.87 -18.46 -6.49
C PRO A 19 1.46 -17.81 -7.74
N ALA A 20 1.93 -16.58 -7.59
CA ALA A 20 2.67 -15.91 -8.65
C ALA A 20 3.83 -16.84 -9.09
N PRO A 21 4.15 -16.92 -10.40
CA PRO A 21 5.39 -17.57 -10.83
C PRO A 21 6.55 -16.95 -10.06
N ALA A 22 7.58 -17.75 -9.72
CA ALA A 22 8.74 -17.33 -8.93
C ALA A 22 9.52 -16.18 -9.59
N ALA A 23 8.95 -14.98 -9.52
CA ALA A 23 9.53 -13.72 -9.87
C ALA A 23 10.24 -13.23 -8.62
N GLU A 24 11.43 -12.66 -8.81
CA GLU A 24 12.21 -12.02 -7.76
C GLU A 24 11.32 -11.25 -6.77
N ASP A 25 11.64 -11.35 -5.47
CA ASP A 25 10.89 -10.73 -4.38
C ASP A 25 10.65 -9.23 -4.63
N ARG A 26 9.46 -8.89 -5.15
CA ARG A 26 9.11 -7.53 -5.59
C ARG A 26 9.12 -6.56 -4.43
N TYR A 27 8.76 -7.03 -3.23
CA TYR A 27 8.83 -6.25 -2.00
C TYR A 27 10.28 -5.86 -1.69
N ALA A 28 11.19 -6.84 -1.66
CA ALA A 28 12.61 -6.58 -1.43
C ALA A 28 13.22 -5.67 -2.51
N GLN A 29 12.89 -5.89 -3.79
CA GLN A 29 13.32 -5.05 -4.89
C GLN A 29 12.84 -3.61 -4.77
N PHE A 30 11.57 -3.40 -4.43
CA PHE A 30 10.98 -2.09 -4.22
C PHE A 30 11.74 -1.31 -3.14
N HIS A 31 12.01 -1.95 -1.99
CA HIS A 31 12.77 -1.32 -0.91
C HIS A 31 14.22 -1.03 -1.29
N ALA A 32 14.90 -1.98 -1.95
CA ALA A 32 16.29 -1.80 -2.40
C ALA A 32 16.40 -0.66 -3.43
N PHE A 33 15.45 -0.59 -4.37
CA PHE A 33 15.39 0.48 -5.37
C PHE A 33 15.21 1.85 -4.72
N ARG A 34 14.23 1.99 -3.82
CA ARG A 34 13.96 3.25 -3.10
C ARG A 34 15.15 3.69 -2.26
N ALA A 35 15.75 2.79 -1.48
CA ALA A 35 16.88 3.10 -0.62
C ALA A 35 18.07 3.64 -1.45
N ARG A 36 18.46 2.92 -2.50
CA ARG A 36 19.57 3.30 -3.39
C ARG A 36 19.34 4.65 -4.05
N LEU A 37 18.15 4.89 -4.59
CA LEU A 37 17.88 6.14 -5.29
C LEU A 37 17.66 7.32 -4.33
N ASN A 38 17.06 7.10 -3.16
CA ASN A 38 16.98 8.15 -2.14
C ASN A 38 18.37 8.57 -1.66
N GLU A 39 19.31 7.63 -1.48
CA GLU A 39 20.70 7.96 -1.16
C GLU A 39 21.35 8.80 -2.28
N ARG A 40 21.20 8.38 -3.54
CA ARG A 40 21.74 9.12 -4.69
C ARG A 40 21.16 10.54 -4.81
N ILE A 41 19.85 10.68 -4.56
CA ILE A 41 19.10 11.94 -4.69
C ILE A 41 19.37 12.87 -3.50
N LEU A 42 19.41 12.37 -2.27
CA LEU A 42 19.53 13.19 -1.07
C LEU A 42 20.99 13.40 -0.63
N GLY A 43 21.92 12.61 -1.15
CA GLY A 43 23.35 12.68 -0.84
C GLY A 43 24.04 14.00 -1.23
N PRO A 44 25.34 14.14 -0.89
CA PRO A 44 26.10 15.38 -1.10
C PRO A 44 26.14 15.84 -2.57
N SER A 45 26.26 14.89 -3.49
CA SER A 45 26.30 15.13 -4.95
C SER A 45 24.94 14.95 -5.64
N GLY A 46 23.86 14.90 -4.85
CA GLY A 46 22.48 14.64 -5.29
C GLY A 46 21.72 15.88 -5.77
N GLY A 47 20.40 15.85 -5.60
CA GLY A 47 19.50 16.94 -5.92
C GLY A 47 19.84 18.25 -5.20
N THR A 48 19.31 19.35 -5.71
CA THR A 48 19.54 20.68 -5.15
C THR A 48 18.79 20.85 -3.82
N LEU A 49 18.99 21.99 -3.16
CA LEU A 49 18.25 22.34 -1.95
C LEU A 49 16.72 22.30 -2.17
N VAL A 50 16.24 22.64 -3.36
CA VAL A 50 14.81 22.59 -3.71
C VAL A 50 14.30 21.15 -3.65
N THR A 51 15.00 20.21 -4.30
CA THR A 51 14.65 18.79 -4.26
C THR A 51 14.63 18.26 -2.83
N LYS A 52 15.68 18.55 -2.04
CA LYS A 52 15.79 18.08 -0.65
C LYS A 52 14.68 18.60 0.25
N ARG A 53 14.31 19.87 0.08
CA ARG A 53 13.18 20.48 0.81
C ARG A 53 11.86 19.82 0.46
N PHE A 54 11.60 19.54 -0.82
CA PHE A 54 10.37 18.89 -1.23
C PHE A 54 10.24 17.47 -0.65
N PHE A 55 11.31 16.67 -0.68
CA PHE A 55 11.35 15.34 -0.04
C PHE A 55 11.09 15.42 1.48
N THR A 56 11.64 16.46 2.12
CA THR A 56 11.40 16.70 3.56
C THR A 56 9.93 17.04 3.83
N LEU A 57 9.32 17.90 3.01
CA LEU A 57 7.91 18.26 3.13
C LEU A 57 6.99 17.04 2.94
N ASP A 58 7.29 16.20 1.94
CA ASP A 58 6.58 14.94 1.72
C ASP A 58 6.61 14.05 2.97
N THR A 59 7.80 13.78 3.51
CA THR A 59 7.95 12.97 4.74
C THR A 59 7.25 13.60 5.96
N GLN A 60 7.32 14.92 6.12
CA GLN A 60 6.68 15.64 7.22
C GLN A 60 5.15 15.62 7.12
N THR A 61 4.59 15.58 5.91
CA THR A 61 3.13 15.61 5.69
C THR A 61 2.45 14.39 6.33
N TYR A 62 3.10 13.24 6.32
CA TYR A 62 2.59 11.97 6.88
C TYR A 62 2.84 11.78 8.38
N GLN A 63 3.55 12.70 9.06
CA GLN A 63 3.71 12.66 10.52
C GLN A 63 2.38 12.86 11.25
N PRO A 64 2.18 12.29 12.46
CA PRO A 64 0.91 12.42 13.18
C PRO A 64 0.61 13.88 13.56
N GLY A 65 -0.67 14.22 13.62
CA GLY A 65 -1.16 15.54 14.04
C GLY A 65 -2.64 15.44 14.42
N ALA A 66 -3.47 16.34 13.87
CA ALA A 66 -4.93 16.22 14.03
C ALA A 66 -5.49 14.91 13.41
N LEU A 67 -4.79 14.36 12.42
CA LEU A 67 -5.00 13.01 11.89
C LEU A 67 -3.84 12.13 12.32
N ASP A 68 -4.13 10.89 12.68
CA ASP A 68 -3.10 9.88 12.94
C ASP A 68 -2.38 9.44 11.65
N VAL A 69 -1.26 8.74 11.80
CA VAL A 69 -0.43 8.29 10.66
C VAL A 69 -1.22 7.33 9.78
N LYS A 70 -1.92 6.36 10.39
CA LYS A 70 -2.77 5.39 9.71
C LYS A 70 -3.76 6.05 8.74
N THR A 71 -4.49 7.06 9.19
CA THR A 71 -5.42 7.82 8.37
C THR A 71 -4.70 8.55 7.24
N LYS A 72 -3.56 9.19 7.53
CA LYS A 72 -2.79 9.91 6.51
C LYS A 72 -2.25 8.98 5.43
N GLU A 73 -1.77 7.79 5.79
CA GLU A 73 -1.29 6.79 4.84
C GLU A 73 -2.42 6.24 3.97
N LEU A 74 -3.63 6.04 4.52
CA LEU A 74 -4.83 5.71 3.72
C LEU A 74 -5.19 6.82 2.73
N LEU A 75 -5.09 8.09 3.14
CA LEU A 75 -5.29 9.23 2.22
C LEU A 75 -4.22 9.24 1.11
N GLY A 76 -2.97 8.96 1.46
CA GLY A 76 -1.86 8.82 0.50
C GLY A 76 -2.09 7.69 -0.49
N LEU A 77 -2.61 6.54 -0.02
CA LEU A 77 -2.97 5.41 -0.87
C LEU A 77 -4.07 5.79 -1.87
N VAL A 78 -5.15 6.41 -1.41
CA VAL A 78 -6.25 6.85 -2.29
C VAL A 78 -5.73 7.84 -3.33
N ALA A 79 -5.00 8.87 -2.91
CA ALA A 79 -4.44 9.89 -3.80
C ALA A 79 -3.49 9.27 -4.85
N SER A 80 -2.65 8.33 -4.43
CA SER A 80 -1.71 7.63 -5.31
C SER A 80 -2.41 6.74 -6.33
N ALA A 81 -3.47 6.04 -5.91
CA ALA A 81 -4.24 5.15 -6.77
C ALA A 81 -5.02 5.93 -7.84
N VAL A 82 -5.67 7.05 -7.47
CA VAL A 82 -6.36 7.91 -8.46
C VAL A 82 -5.39 8.57 -9.43
N LEU A 83 -4.17 8.89 -8.99
CA LEU A 83 -3.09 9.39 -9.85
C LEU A 83 -2.38 8.30 -10.64
N ARG A 84 -2.70 7.02 -10.41
CA ARG A 84 -2.13 5.86 -11.11
C ARG A 84 -0.61 5.74 -10.95
N CYS A 85 -0.09 6.09 -9.77
CA CYS A 85 1.34 5.95 -9.43
C CYS A 85 1.62 4.61 -8.74
N ASP A 86 2.15 3.62 -9.45
CA ASP A 86 2.37 2.26 -8.90
C ASP A 86 3.36 2.24 -7.73
N ASP A 87 4.47 2.99 -7.80
CA ASP A 87 5.45 3.06 -6.71
C ASP A 87 4.91 3.78 -5.47
N CYS A 88 4.04 4.78 -5.67
CA CYS A 88 3.40 5.51 -4.59
C CYS A 88 2.34 4.62 -3.91
N VAL A 89 1.56 3.88 -4.70
CA VAL A 89 0.58 2.90 -4.18
C VAL A 89 1.30 1.82 -3.36
N ALA A 90 2.38 1.25 -3.88
CA ALA A 90 3.19 0.26 -3.16
C ALA A 90 3.74 0.83 -1.84
N TYR A 91 4.26 2.06 -1.86
CA TYR A 91 4.74 2.75 -0.66
C TYR A 91 3.65 2.89 0.40
N HIS A 92 2.50 3.43 0.05
CA HIS A 92 1.41 3.65 1.02
C HIS A 92 0.77 2.35 1.50
N ILE A 93 0.76 1.28 0.70
CA ILE A 93 0.37 -0.05 1.19
C ILE A 93 1.33 -0.54 2.27
N ASP A 94 2.64 -0.48 2.03
CA ASP A 94 3.65 -0.91 3.00
C ASP A 94 3.58 -0.07 4.30
N GLN A 95 3.39 1.25 4.21
CA GLN A 95 3.20 2.09 5.39
C GLN A 95 1.89 1.78 6.11
N CYS A 96 0.76 1.65 5.40
CA CYS A 96 -0.52 1.25 5.99
C CYS A 96 -0.40 -0.06 6.78
N ILE A 97 0.29 -1.06 6.24
CA ILE A 97 0.53 -2.35 6.93
C ILE A 97 1.33 -2.12 8.21
N LYS A 98 2.40 -1.33 8.17
CA LYS A 98 3.24 -1.01 9.33
C LYS A 98 2.46 -0.27 10.43
N GLU A 99 1.50 0.57 10.05
CA GLU A 99 0.60 1.29 10.96
C GLU A 99 -0.64 0.45 11.38
N GLY A 100 -0.69 -0.83 11.02
CA GLY A 100 -1.74 -1.74 11.47
C GLY A 100 -3.08 -1.59 10.74
N CYS A 101 -3.07 -1.10 9.49
CA CYS A 101 -4.24 -1.26 8.62
C CYS A 101 -4.55 -2.75 8.42
N SER A 102 -5.82 -3.09 8.53
CA SER A 102 -6.38 -4.38 8.11
C SER A 102 -6.51 -4.44 6.59
N ASP A 103 -6.62 -5.65 6.03
CA ASP A 103 -6.88 -5.81 4.60
C ASP A 103 -8.24 -5.21 4.22
N GLN A 104 -9.22 -5.23 5.13
CA GLN A 104 -10.53 -4.63 4.90
C GLN A 104 -10.48 -3.09 4.77
N GLU A 105 -9.71 -2.42 5.63
CA GLU A 105 -9.49 -0.97 5.51
C GLU A 105 -8.78 -0.60 4.19
N LEU A 106 -7.83 -1.42 3.75
CA LEU A 106 -7.16 -1.24 2.47
C LEU A 106 -8.12 -1.42 1.29
N TRP A 107 -9.00 -2.42 1.33
CA TRP A 107 -10.03 -2.62 0.31
C TRP A 107 -11.01 -1.44 0.24
N GLU A 108 -11.52 -0.98 1.38
CA GLU A 108 -12.44 0.18 1.41
C GLU A 108 -11.79 1.45 0.84
N ALA A 109 -10.51 1.69 1.13
CA ALA A 109 -9.76 2.79 0.53
C ALA A 109 -9.57 2.62 -0.98
N LEU A 110 -9.22 1.41 -1.45
CA LEU A 110 -9.04 1.13 -2.88
C LEU A 110 -10.36 1.19 -3.65
N ASP A 111 -11.49 0.84 -3.05
CA ASP A 111 -12.82 1.00 -3.63
C ASP A 111 -13.17 2.48 -3.81
N ILE A 112 -12.84 3.34 -2.84
CA ILE A 112 -12.96 4.80 -2.97
C ILE A 112 -12.09 5.30 -4.13
N ALA A 113 -10.85 4.82 -4.24
CA ALA A 113 -9.98 5.21 -5.35
C ALA A 113 -10.53 4.73 -6.71
N LEU A 114 -11.11 3.53 -6.77
CA LEU A 114 -11.69 2.96 -7.98
C LEU A 114 -12.93 3.73 -8.44
N ILE A 115 -13.83 4.13 -7.55
CA ILE A 115 -15.01 4.90 -7.94
C ILE A 115 -14.66 6.32 -8.37
N VAL A 116 -13.66 6.95 -7.73
CA VAL A 116 -13.20 8.31 -8.07
C VAL A 116 -12.39 8.31 -9.37
N GLY A 117 -11.45 7.37 -9.51
CA GLY A 117 -10.56 7.30 -10.68
C GLY A 117 -11.14 6.56 -11.88
N GLY A 118 -12.21 5.77 -11.68
CA GLY A 118 -12.85 4.96 -12.71
C GLY A 118 -12.05 3.70 -13.09
N SER A 119 -12.56 2.96 -14.08
CA SER A 119 -12.02 1.65 -14.49
C SER A 119 -10.56 1.69 -14.95
N ILE A 120 -10.01 2.86 -15.29
CA ILE A 120 -8.60 3.04 -15.64
C ILE A 120 -7.66 2.78 -14.46
N VAL A 121 -8.15 2.77 -13.23
CA VAL A 121 -7.39 2.39 -12.03
C VAL A 121 -7.22 0.86 -11.92
N ILE A 122 -8.05 0.05 -12.59
CA ILE A 122 -8.04 -1.42 -12.45
C ILE A 122 -6.65 -2.06 -12.69
N PRO A 123 -5.85 -1.69 -13.71
CA PRO A 123 -4.50 -2.24 -13.85
C PRO A 123 -3.58 -1.93 -12.66
N HIS A 124 -3.72 -0.74 -12.06
CA HIS A 124 -2.97 -0.33 -10.88
C HIS A 124 -3.46 -1.05 -9.64
N LEU A 125 -4.77 -1.25 -9.50
CA LEU A 125 -5.37 -2.06 -8.45
C LEU A 125 -4.83 -3.50 -8.47
N ARG A 126 -4.74 -4.15 -9.65
CA ARG A 126 -4.15 -5.50 -9.76
C ARG A 126 -2.71 -5.53 -9.24
N ARG A 127 -1.89 -4.54 -9.58
CA ARG A 127 -0.50 -4.41 -9.09
C ARG A 127 -0.43 -4.05 -7.61
N ALA A 128 -1.42 -3.32 -7.09
CA ALA A 128 -1.57 -2.99 -5.68
C ALA A 128 -1.80 -4.26 -4.86
N ILE A 129 -2.73 -5.13 -5.29
CA ILE A 129 -3.03 -6.39 -4.60
C ILE A 129 -1.86 -7.37 -4.65
N ASP A 130 -1.20 -7.49 -5.80
CA ASP A 130 0.03 -8.30 -5.90
C ASP A 130 1.13 -7.83 -4.94
N PHE A 131 1.28 -6.51 -4.76
CA PHE A 131 2.24 -5.96 -3.79
C PHE A 131 1.79 -6.16 -2.35
N LEU A 132 0.50 -5.99 -2.05
CA LEU A 132 -0.10 -6.21 -0.73
C LEU A 132 0.16 -7.64 -0.24
N ASP A 133 -0.09 -8.65 -1.08
CA ASP A 133 0.14 -10.06 -0.72
C ASP A 133 1.61 -10.30 -0.33
N GLN A 134 2.55 -9.76 -1.11
CA GLN A 134 3.98 -9.85 -0.81
C GLN A 134 4.37 -9.11 0.46
N ALA A 135 3.88 -7.87 0.64
CA ALA A 135 4.16 -7.08 1.84
C ALA A 135 3.62 -7.75 3.11
N ARG A 136 2.45 -8.42 3.06
CA ARG A 136 1.91 -9.20 4.17
C ARG A 136 2.74 -10.42 4.51
N LEU A 137 3.31 -11.11 3.52
CA LEU A 137 4.23 -12.23 3.77
C LEU A 137 5.46 -11.75 4.55
N HIS A 138 6.05 -10.61 4.14
CA HIS A 138 7.17 -9.99 4.83
C HIS A 138 6.82 -9.50 6.24
N ASP A 139 5.66 -8.88 6.42
CA ASP A 139 5.20 -8.41 7.74
C ASP A 139 4.98 -9.57 8.72
N ARG A 140 4.38 -10.67 8.25
CA ARG A 140 4.22 -11.89 9.06
C ARG A 140 5.56 -12.51 9.44
N ALA A 141 6.51 -12.59 8.50
CA ALA A 141 7.85 -13.08 8.78
C ALA A 141 8.59 -12.20 9.81
N ARG A 142 8.41 -10.87 9.73
CA ARG A 142 8.94 -9.91 10.71
C ARG A 142 8.35 -10.14 12.10
N LEU A 143 7.04 -10.36 12.21
CA LEU A 143 6.35 -10.58 13.49
C LEU A 143 6.66 -11.95 14.12
N ALA A 144 7.01 -12.95 13.32
CA ALA A 144 7.36 -14.30 13.80
C ALA A 144 8.72 -14.35 14.53
N GLY A 145 9.60 -13.34 14.33
CA GLY A 145 10.95 -13.31 14.91
C GLY A 145 11.91 -14.35 14.29
N PRO A 146 13.20 -14.31 14.64
CA PRO A 146 14.14 -15.37 14.24
C PRO A 146 13.73 -16.71 14.88
N PRO A 147 13.93 -17.85 14.20
CA PRO A 147 13.72 -19.15 14.82
C PRO A 147 14.59 -19.27 16.07
N ALA A 148 13.96 -19.72 17.17
CA ALA A 148 14.58 -19.88 18.48
C ALA A 148 15.80 -20.82 18.46
#